data_AF-A0AAE0T2K4-F1
#
_entry.id   AF-A0AAE0T2K4-F1
#
_cell.length_a   1.000
_cell.length_b   1.000
_cell.length_c   1.000
_cell.angle_alpha   90.00
_cell.angle_beta   90.00
_cell.angle_gamma   90.00
#
_symmetry.space_group_name_H-M   'P 1'
#
loop_
_entity.id
_entity.type
_entity.pdbx_description
1 polymer ?
#
loop_
_entity_poly.entity_id
_entity_poly.type
_entity_poly.pdbx_seq_one_letter_code
_entity_poly.pdbx_strand_id
1 'polypeptide(L)'
;MAVLYFAILAISASWLVEGNVKRELTSLKWSNCNPNRNSPITIQNVAVTPMPVEVPGNIHLTVDAKLNRSISHTSLKLSIKRKALFLDIPIPCLFHVGSCTYDDLCNTVDQMMTEDWAGIMGNIGKQIRTMLSTQQVPDHCPVGPMEVHLNSYTLTLPPVPKILTFFAAGDYHAIATATELTTGEEVVCLDLTLSIKENKTCSGISCIFG
;
A
#
# COMPACT_ATOMS: atom_id res chain seq x y z
N MET A 1 4.55 57.15 9.88
CA MET A 1 3.49 56.37 9.20
C MET A 1 4.06 55.31 8.23
N ALA A 2 5.07 55.60 7.41
CA ALA A 2 5.67 54.60 6.50
C ALA A 2 6.29 53.39 7.22
N VAL A 3 6.91 53.59 8.39
CA VAL A 3 7.55 52.51 9.18
C VAL A 3 6.54 51.49 9.72
N LEU A 4 5.30 51.92 10.02
CA LEU A 4 4.23 51.01 10.45
C LEU A 4 3.74 50.14 9.29
N TYR A 5 3.76 50.67 8.06
CA TYR A 5 3.31 49.95 6.87
C TYR A 5 4.28 48.83 6.48
N PHE A 6 5.60 49.06 6.64
CA PHE A 6 6.61 48.02 6.43
C PHE A 6 6.56 46.91 7.49
N ALA A 7 6.26 47.24 8.75
CA ALA A 7 6.11 46.23 9.81
C ALA A 7 4.89 45.31 9.58
N ILE A 8 3.76 45.86 9.08
CA ILE A 8 2.55 45.09 8.80
C ILE A 8 2.75 44.16 7.58
N LEU A 9 3.45 44.62 6.53
CA LEU A 9 3.77 43.76 5.38
C LEU A 9 4.78 42.66 5.72
N ALA A 10 5.78 42.95 6.55
CA ALA A 10 6.74 41.94 7.01
C ALA A 10 6.09 40.83 7.84
N ILE A 11 5.11 41.16 8.70
CA ILE A 11 4.37 40.15 9.47
C ILE A 11 3.47 39.31 8.55
N SER A 12 2.89 39.87 7.48
CA SER A 12 2.07 39.09 6.53
C SER A 12 2.88 38.15 5.62
N ALA A 13 4.17 38.43 5.39
CA ALA A 13 5.05 37.59 4.58
C ALA A 13 5.67 36.42 5.37
N SER A 14 5.76 36.53 6.70
CA SER A 14 6.28 35.45 7.55
C SER A 14 5.30 34.29 7.80
N TRP A 15 4.06 34.37 7.30
CA TRP A 15 3.08 33.28 7.37
C TRP A 15 2.85 32.54 6.04
N LEU A 16 3.60 32.87 4.98
CA LEU A 16 3.40 32.29 3.64
C LEU A 16 4.57 31.44 3.12
N VAL A 17 5.63 31.25 3.91
CA VAL A 17 6.74 30.34 3.53
C VAL A 17 7.22 29.54 4.73
N GLU A 18 6.32 28.84 5.41
CA GLU A 18 6.70 27.52 5.92
C GLU A 18 6.60 26.59 4.72
N GLY A 19 7.74 26.44 4.05
CA GLY A 19 7.87 25.57 2.89
C GLY A 19 7.22 24.23 3.18
N ASN A 20 6.35 23.79 2.27
CA ASN A 20 5.94 22.40 2.17
C ASN A 20 7.21 21.56 1.96
N VAL A 21 7.90 21.21 3.05
CA VAL A 21 8.85 20.12 3.05
C VAL A 21 8.02 18.90 2.66
N LYS A 22 8.11 18.47 1.39
CA LYS A 22 7.64 17.17 0.96
C LYS A 22 8.39 16.13 1.81
N ARG A 23 7.81 15.76 2.94
CA ARG A 23 8.40 14.75 3.82
C ARG A 23 8.12 13.40 3.20
N GLU A 24 8.97 13.02 2.24
CA GLU A 24 9.04 11.64 1.79
C GLU A 24 9.23 10.74 3.02
N LEU A 25 8.38 9.74 3.16
CA LEU A 25 8.50 8.77 4.24
C LEU A 25 9.81 8.00 4.08
N THR A 26 10.52 7.78 5.18
CA THR A 26 11.75 6.96 5.22
C THR A 26 11.48 5.52 5.65
N SER A 27 10.26 5.22 6.08
CA SER A 27 9.80 3.88 6.43
C SER A 27 8.29 3.77 6.26
N LEU A 28 7.79 2.55 6.06
CA LEU A 28 6.36 2.25 6.14
C LEU A 28 5.85 2.61 7.54
N LYS A 29 4.75 3.35 7.61
CA LYS A 29 3.97 3.49 8.85
C LYS A 29 2.79 2.55 8.75
N TRP A 30 2.54 1.77 9.79
CA TRP A 30 1.38 0.90 9.85
C TRP A 30 0.83 0.81 11.28
N SER A 31 -0.45 0.48 11.40
CA SER A 31 -1.09 0.15 12.68
C SER A 31 -2.32 -0.71 12.47
N ASN A 32 -2.78 -1.40 13.52
CA ASN A 32 -4.10 -2.01 13.52
C ASN A 32 -5.16 -0.91 13.72
N CYS A 33 -6.19 -0.85 12.87
CA CYS A 33 -7.26 0.16 12.98
C CYS A 33 -8.00 0.06 14.33
N ASN A 34 -8.13 -1.16 14.86
CA ASN A 34 -8.92 -1.50 16.04
C ASN A 34 -8.06 -2.31 17.03
N PRO A 35 -7.06 -1.70 17.70
CA PRO A 35 -6.07 -2.44 18.50
C PRO A 35 -6.67 -3.17 19.72
N ASN A 36 -7.84 -2.72 20.20
CA ASN A 36 -8.53 -3.34 21.35
C ASN A 36 -9.45 -4.50 20.96
N ARG A 37 -9.61 -4.78 19.66
CA ARG A 37 -10.47 -5.84 19.19
C ARG A 37 -9.71 -7.17 19.22
N ASN A 38 -10.37 -8.22 19.69
CA ASN A 38 -9.86 -9.58 19.59
C ASN A 38 -10.04 -10.11 18.16
N SER A 39 -9.15 -9.71 17.25
CA SER A 39 -9.18 -10.12 15.85
C SER A 39 -8.56 -11.51 15.65
N PRO A 40 -9.17 -12.38 14.83
CA PRO A 40 -8.63 -13.69 14.45
C PRO A 40 -7.19 -13.65 13.94
N ILE A 41 -6.83 -12.61 13.19
CA ILE A 41 -5.46 -12.36 12.73
C ILE A 41 -4.86 -11.23 13.57
N THR A 42 -3.71 -11.52 14.19
CA THR A 42 -2.87 -10.55 14.88
C THR A 42 -1.62 -10.29 14.06
N ILE A 43 -1.32 -9.02 13.80
CA ILE A 43 -0.12 -8.61 13.06
C ILE A 43 0.85 -7.99 14.06
N GLN A 44 2.05 -8.55 14.15
CA GLN A 44 3.09 -8.07 15.04
C GLN A 44 4.02 -7.09 14.34
N ASN A 45 4.30 -7.31 13.06
CA ASN A 45 5.23 -6.49 12.30
C ASN A 45 4.87 -6.45 10.81
N VAL A 46 5.05 -5.28 10.20
CA VAL A 46 5.00 -5.08 8.76
C VAL A 46 6.09 -4.07 8.39
N ALA A 47 6.97 -4.41 7.46
CA ALA A 47 7.94 -3.48 6.92
C ALA A 47 8.10 -3.67 5.42
N VAL A 48 8.32 -2.56 4.73
CA VAL A 48 8.61 -2.51 3.29
C VAL A 48 9.83 -1.63 3.10
N THR A 49 10.83 -2.15 2.39
CA THR A 49 12.05 -1.41 2.03
C THR A 49 12.37 -1.59 0.54
N PRO A 50 13.00 -0.62 -0.15
CA PRO A 50 13.31 0.72 0.34
C PRO A 50 12.05 1.59 0.48
N MET A 51 12.15 2.69 1.22
CA MET A 51 11.12 3.73 1.30
C MET A 51 11.77 5.10 0.97
N PRO A 52 11.21 5.91 0.06
CA PRO A 52 10.02 5.65 -0.76
C PRO A 52 10.17 4.42 -1.66
N VAL A 53 9.06 3.72 -1.89
CA VAL A 53 8.99 2.56 -2.79
C VAL A 53 9.29 3.02 -4.21
N GLU A 54 10.24 2.36 -4.86
CA GLU A 54 10.65 2.64 -6.23
C GLU A 54 9.87 1.78 -7.21
N VAL A 55 9.19 2.42 -8.17
CA VAL A 55 8.45 1.72 -9.23
C VAL A 55 8.91 2.20 -10.61
N PRO A 56 9.32 1.29 -11.52
CA PRO A 56 9.60 -0.13 -11.27
C PRO A 56 10.80 -0.33 -10.33
N GLY A 57 10.83 -1.48 -9.64
CA GLY A 57 11.91 -1.77 -8.69
C GLY A 57 11.65 -3.00 -7.84
N ASN A 58 12.62 -3.37 -7.00
CA ASN A 58 12.45 -4.41 -6.01
C ASN A 58 12.07 -3.80 -4.66
N ILE A 59 11.17 -4.46 -3.95
CA ILE A 59 10.90 -4.21 -2.54
C ILE A 59 11.21 -5.47 -1.74
N HIS A 60 11.58 -5.27 -0.47
CA HIS A 60 11.69 -6.32 0.53
C HIS A 60 10.57 -6.15 1.54
N LEU A 61 9.75 -7.19 1.65
CA LEU A 61 8.61 -7.27 2.55
C LEU A 61 8.98 -8.11 3.78
N THR A 62 8.75 -7.56 4.96
CA THR A 62 8.81 -8.29 6.23
C THR A 62 7.42 -8.28 6.86
N VAL A 63 6.93 -9.45 7.26
CA VAL A 63 5.61 -9.61 7.89
C VAL A 63 5.71 -10.66 8.99
N ASP A 64 5.29 -10.29 10.19
CA ASP A 64 5.06 -11.22 11.29
C ASP A 64 3.57 -11.17 11.63
N ALA A 65 2.89 -12.30 11.44
CA ALA A 65 1.46 -12.41 11.67
C ALA A 65 1.09 -13.77 12.26
N LYS A 66 0.01 -13.78 13.03
CA LYS A 66 -0.55 -14.96 13.68
C LYS A 66 -2.05 -15.06 13.43
N LEU A 67 -2.48 -16.22 12.98
CA LEU A 67 -3.88 -16.60 12.84
C LEU A 67 -4.26 -17.53 14.01
N ASN A 68 -5.16 -17.08 14.87
CA ASN A 68 -5.49 -17.76 16.12
C ASN A 68 -6.62 -18.79 16.00
N ARG A 69 -7.45 -18.69 14.96
CA ARG A 69 -8.56 -19.61 14.67
C ARG A 69 -8.67 -19.86 13.17
N SER A 70 -9.39 -20.91 12.80
CA SER A 70 -9.69 -21.14 11.38
C SER A 70 -10.51 -19.97 10.80
N ILE A 71 -10.16 -19.55 9.58
CA ILE A 71 -10.92 -18.57 8.79
C ILE A 71 -11.32 -19.19 7.46
N SER A 72 -12.57 -18.93 7.05
CA SER A 72 -13.10 -19.38 5.77
C SER A 72 -12.98 -18.26 4.71
N HIS A 73 -13.85 -18.28 3.70
CA HIS A 73 -13.93 -17.21 2.70
C HIS A 73 -14.03 -15.83 3.35
N THR A 74 -13.14 -14.94 2.91
CA THR A 74 -12.93 -13.62 3.52
C THR A 74 -12.90 -12.57 2.41
N SER A 75 -13.72 -11.54 2.54
CA SER A 75 -13.65 -10.36 1.67
C SER A 75 -12.56 -9.39 2.13
N LEU A 76 -11.94 -8.66 1.21
CA LEU A 76 -11.03 -7.56 1.49
C LEU A 76 -11.56 -6.27 0.89
N LYS A 77 -11.78 -5.26 1.74
CA LYS A 77 -12.03 -3.90 1.30
C LYS A 77 -10.76 -3.07 1.43
N LEU A 78 -10.29 -2.55 0.30
CA LEU A 78 -9.15 -1.66 0.23
C LEU A 78 -9.63 -0.23 -0.04
N SER A 79 -9.18 0.73 0.76
CA SER A 79 -9.41 2.16 0.56
C SER A 79 -8.09 2.88 0.51
N ILE A 80 -7.76 3.48 -0.62
CA ILE A 80 -6.50 4.17 -0.87
C ILE A 80 -6.78 5.64 -1.17
N LYS A 81 -6.03 6.51 -0.53
CA LYS A 81 -6.00 7.95 -0.77
C LYS A 81 -4.58 8.40 -1.03
N ARG A 82 -4.39 9.24 -2.04
CA ARG A 82 -3.15 9.96 -2.26
C ARG A 82 -3.20 11.29 -1.54
N LYS A 83 -2.17 11.59 -0.74
CA LYS A 83 -2.05 12.88 -0.05
C LYS A 83 -1.86 13.99 -1.07
N ALA A 84 -2.57 15.09 -0.88
CA ALA A 84 -2.40 16.31 -1.65
C ALA A 84 -2.48 17.53 -0.72
N LEU A 85 -2.16 18.72 -1.27
CA LEU A 85 -1.97 19.93 -0.47
C LEU A 85 -3.22 20.36 0.33
N PHE A 86 -4.41 20.18 -0.25
CA PHE A 86 -5.67 20.68 0.31
C PHE A 86 -6.63 19.57 0.72
N LEU A 87 -6.78 18.54 -0.12
CA LEU A 87 -7.68 17.42 0.11
C LEU A 87 -7.08 16.14 -0.43
N ASP A 88 -7.08 15.08 0.38
CA ASP A 88 -6.64 13.76 -0.03
C ASP A 88 -7.49 13.23 -1.19
N ILE A 89 -6.83 12.79 -2.25
CA ILE A 89 -7.45 12.34 -3.49
C ILE A 89 -7.73 10.84 -3.38
N PRO A 90 -9.01 10.39 -3.38
CA PRO A 90 -9.32 8.97 -3.36
C PRO A 90 -8.88 8.31 -4.67
N ILE A 91 -8.25 7.15 -4.55
CA ILE A 91 -7.84 6.35 -5.70
C ILE A 91 -8.99 5.40 -6.06
N PRO A 92 -9.62 5.52 -7.24
CA PRO A 92 -10.75 4.67 -7.60
C PRO A 92 -10.32 3.21 -7.81
N CYS A 93 -11.27 2.28 -7.75
CA CYS A 93 -11.06 0.93 -8.26
C CYS A 93 -11.18 0.95 -9.78
N LEU A 94 -10.07 0.69 -10.49
CA LEU A 94 -10.06 0.58 -11.95
C LEU A 94 -9.31 -0.68 -12.34
N PHE A 95 -9.95 -1.51 -13.17
CA PHE A 95 -9.40 -2.80 -13.61
C PHE A 95 -8.93 -3.66 -12.43
N HIS A 96 -9.70 -3.69 -11.33
CA HIS A 96 -9.38 -4.40 -10.09
C HIS A 96 -8.09 -3.94 -9.37
N VAL A 97 -7.63 -2.71 -9.64
CA VAL A 97 -6.51 -2.08 -8.93
C VAL A 97 -6.97 -0.74 -8.32
N GLY A 98 -6.62 -0.48 -7.05
CA GLY A 98 -7.02 0.74 -6.34
C GLY A 98 -7.89 0.47 -5.12
N SER A 99 -8.85 1.35 -4.84
CA SER A 99 -9.79 1.17 -3.72
C SER A 99 -10.89 0.16 -4.07
N CYS A 100 -10.52 -1.11 -4.23
CA CYS A 100 -11.42 -2.19 -4.62
C CYS A 100 -11.93 -2.98 -3.41
N THR A 101 -13.07 -3.63 -3.59
CA THR A 101 -13.49 -4.75 -2.75
C THR A 101 -13.20 -6.04 -3.51
N TYR A 102 -12.46 -6.94 -2.89
CA TYR A 102 -12.22 -8.30 -3.37
C TYR A 102 -13.10 -9.22 -2.55
N ASP A 103 -14.09 -9.84 -3.19
CA ASP A 103 -15.13 -10.56 -2.45
C ASP A 103 -14.61 -11.84 -1.78
N ASP A 104 -13.55 -12.43 -2.32
CA ASP A 104 -12.96 -13.66 -1.80
C ASP A 104 -11.43 -13.70 -1.94
N LEU A 105 -10.75 -13.43 -0.83
CA LEU A 105 -9.29 -13.49 -0.73
C LEU A 105 -8.72 -14.88 -1.02
N CYS A 106 -9.48 -15.95 -0.79
CA CYS A 106 -9.04 -17.31 -1.06
C CYS A 106 -8.81 -17.55 -2.56
N ASN A 107 -9.56 -16.85 -3.41
CA ASN A 107 -9.50 -16.96 -4.86
C ASN A 107 -8.78 -15.76 -5.52
N THR A 108 -8.54 -14.68 -4.78
CA THR A 108 -7.99 -13.42 -5.31
C THR A 108 -6.62 -13.60 -5.97
N VAL A 109 -5.73 -14.41 -5.38
CA VAL A 109 -4.38 -14.65 -5.95
C VAL A 109 -4.47 -15.38 -7.28
N ASP A 110 -5.38 -16.35 -7.40
CA ASP A 110 -5.64 -17.06 -8.67
C ASP A 110 -6.21 -16.11 -9.72
N GLN A 111 -7.18 -15.27 -9.35
CA GLN A 111 -7.76 -14.26 -10.25
C GLN A 111 -6.71 -13.27 -10.75
N MET A 112 -5.82 -12.78 -9.88
CA MET A 112 -4.70 -11.93 -10.28
C MET A 112 -3.85 -12.59 -11.35
N MET A 113 -3.54 -13.88 -11.18
CA MET A 113 -2.71 -14.66 -12.10
C MET A 113 -3.38 -14.95 -13.44
N THR A 114 -4.68 -15.22 -13.45
CA THR A 114 -5.43 -15.62 -14.65
C THR A 114 -5.95 -14.43 -15.45
N GLU A 115 -6.44 -13.39 -14.77
CA GLU A 115 -7.04 -12.22 -15.40
C GLU A 115 -6.03 -11.10 -15.67
N ASP A 116 -4.83 -11.19 -15.08
CA ASP A 116 -3.73 -10.23 -15.22
C ASP A 116 -4.22 -8.77 -15.13
N TRP A 117 -4.82 -8.43 -13.99
CA TRP A 117 -5.45 -7.13 -13.79
C TRP A 117 -4.55 -5.96 -14.17
N ALA A 118 -5.10 -5.09 -15.02
CA ALA A 118 -4.41 -3.95 -15.63
C ALA A 118 -3.09 -4.29 -16.37
N GLY A 119 -2.84 -5.56 -16.71
CA GLY A 119 -1.63 -6.04 -17.39
C GLY A 119 -0.38 -6.09 -16.50
N ILE A 120 -0.54 -6.01 -15.17
CA ILE A 120 0.59 -6.01 -14.23
C ILE A 120 0.43 -7.01 -13.08
N MET A 121 -0.81 -7.36 -12.69
CA MET A 121 -1.04 -8.14 -11.48
C MET A 121 -0.80 -9.64 -11.67
N GLY A 122 -0.70 -10.15 -12.89
CA GLY A 122 -0.43 -11.57 -13.14
C GLY A 122 0.93 -12.01 -12.62
N ASN A 123 1.97 -11.21 -12.85
CA ASN A 123 3.31 -11.48 -12.33
C ASN A 123 3.40 -11.20 -10.82
N ILE A 124 2.66 -10.24 -10.30
CA ILE A 124 2.56 -10.01 -8.86
C ILE A 124 1.88 -11.20 -8.17
N GLY A 125 0.80 -11.73 -8.75
CA GLY A 125 0.08 -12.90 -8.24
C GLY A 125 0.97 -14.14 -8.17
N LYS A 126 1.79 -14.39 -9.21
CA LYS A 126 2.78 -15.50 -9.20
C LYS A 126 3.80 -15.37 -8.07
N GLN A 127 4.30 -14.16 -7.82
CA GLN A 127 5.23 -13.90 -6.72
C GLN A 127 4.56 -14.11 -5.36
N ILE A 128 3.32 -13.63 -5.19
CA ILE A 128 2.54 -13.85 -3.97
C ILE A 128 2.26 -15.34 -3.74
N ARG A 129 1.85 -16.09 -4.77
CA ARG A 129 1.65 -17.55 -4.67
C ARG A 129 2.93 -18.25 -4.19
N THR A 130 4.08 -17.87 -4.75
CA THR A 130 5.39 -18.41 -4.36
C THR A 130 5.73 -18.08 -2.91
N MET A 131 5.45 -16.84 -2.47
CA MET A 131 5.62 -16.40 -1.08
C MET A 131 4.76 -17.24 -0.11
N LEU A 132 3.47 -17.40 -0.41
CA LEU A 132 2.53 -18.17 0.41
C LEU A 132 2.95 -19.64 0.51
N SER A 133 3.34 -20.27 -0.62
CA SER A 133 3.83 -21.64 -0.63
C SER A 133 5.13 -21.81 0.19
N THR A 134 6.01 -20.82 0.17
CA THR A 134 7.26 -20.83 0.99
C THR A 134 6.95 -20.79 2.49
N GLN A 135 5.90 -20.07 2.87
CA GLN A 135 5.42 -19.98 4.25
C GLN A 135 4.44 -21.11 4.62
N GLN A 136 4.25 -22.10 3.73
CA GLN A 136 3.32 -23.23 3.91
C GLN A 136 1.89 -22.77 4.23
N VAL A 137 1.52 -21.57 3.77
CA VAL A 137 0.15 -21.08 3.87
C VAL A 137 -0.71 -21.89 2.89
N PRO A 138 -1.80 -22.53 3.34
CA PRO A 138 -2.72 -23.23 2.46
C PRO A 138 -3.17 -22.34 1.32
N ASP A 139 -3.19 -22.88 0.11
CA ASP A 139 -3.59 -22.15 -1.08
C ASP A 139 -5.11 -22.10 -1.26
N HIS A 140 -5.86 -22.84 -0.44
CA HIS A 140 -7.32 -22.87 -0.42
C HIS A 140 -7.84 -22.70 0.99
N CYS A 141 -9.06 -22.16 1.10
CA CYS A 141 -9.76 -22.04 2.38
C CYS A 141 -10.56 -23.31 2.72
N PRO A 142 -10.83 -23.58 4.01
CA PRO A 142 -10.48 -22.76 5.17
C PRO A 142 -9.00 -22.86 5.58
N VAL A 143 -8.46 -21.75 6.08
CA VAL A 143 -7.09 -21.68 6.61
C VAL A 143 -7.15 -21.85 8.12
N GLY A 144 -6.48 -22.89 8.64
CA GLY A 144 -6.40 -23.17 10.06
C GLY A 144 -5.41 -22.26 10.83
N PRO A 145 -5.36 -22.35 12.17
CA PRO A 145 -4.43 -21.58 12.99
C PRO A 145 -2.98 -21.77 12.54
N MET A 146 -2.24 -20.66 12.39
CA MET A 146 -0.84 -20.69 11.98
C MET A 146 -0.11 -19.40 12.32
N GLU A 147 1.23 -19.44 12.27
CA GLU A 147 2.11 -18.29 12.41
C GLU A 147 2.92 -18.14 11.11
N VAL A 148 3.03 -16.91 10.61
CA VAL A 148 3.76 -16.56 9.40
C VAL A 148 4.88 -15.60 9.79
N HIS A 149 6.10 -15.97 9.42
CA HIS A 149 7.32 -15.21 9.68
C HIS A 149 8.06 -14.98 8.38
N LEU A 150 7.74 -13.88 7.73
CA LEU A 150 8.34 -13.47 6.48
C LEU A 150 9.45 -12.46 6.75
N ASN A 151 10.70 -12.85 6.51
CA ASN A 151 11.87 -11.99 6.68
C ASN A 151 12.41 -11.54 5.33
N SER A 152 12.21 -10.26 4.99
CA SER A 152 12.82 -9.62 3.82
C SER A 152 12.58 -10.35 2.48
N TYR A 153 11.35 -10.82 2.25
CA TYR A 153 10.97 -11.45 0.99
C TYR A 153 10.96 -10.43 -0.15
N THR A 154 11.58 -10.78 -1.28
CA THR A 154 11.72 -9.84 -2.40
C THR A 154 10.54 -9.92 -3.35
N LEU A 155 9.88 -8.79 -3.59
CA LEU A 155 8.87 -8.62 -4.64
C LEU A 155 9.38 -7.63 -5.67
N THR A 156 9.30 -8.00 -6.95
CA THR A 156 9.61 -7.12 -8.08
C THR A 156 8.34 -6.44 -8.58
N LEU A 157 8.33 -5.11 -8.49
CA LEU A 157 7.24 -4.25 -8.95
C LEU A 157 7.43 -3.88 -10.43
N PRO A 158 6.45 -4.17 -11.30
CA PRO A 158 6.53 -3.82 -12.71
C PRO A 158 6.36 -2.31 -12.94
N PRO A 159 6.71 -1.80 -14.14
CA PRO A 159 6.39 -0.42 -14.51
C PRO A 159 4.89 -0.16 -14.45
N VAL A 160 4.49 1.02 -13.96
CA VAL A 160 3.07 1.40 -13.93
C VAL A 160 2.57 1.67 -15.36
N PRO A 161 1.52 0.98 -15.84
CA PRO A 161 0.98 1.21 -17.17
C PRO A 161 0.28 2.57 -17.22
N LYS A 162 0.25 3.20 -18.39
CA LYS A 162 -0.33 4.55 -18.57
C LYS A 162 -1.82 4.65 -18.15
N ILE A 163 -2.54 3.54 -18.19
CA ILE A 163 -3.93 3.46 -17.75
C ILE A 163 -4.09 3.64 -16.22
N LEU A 164 -3.00 3.44 -15.46
CA LEU A 164 -2.94 3.55 -14.00
C LEU A 164 -2.16 4.77 -13.50
N THR A 165 -2.13 5.87 -14.28
CA THR A 165 -1.40 7.10 -13.93
C THR A 165 -1.82 7.76 -12.61
N PHE A 166 -2.97 7.37 -12.05
CA PHE A 166 -3.41 7.80 -10.73
C PHE A 166 -2.53 7.27 -9.57
N PHE A 167 -1.75 6.19 -9.80
CA PHE A 167 -0.70 5.70 -8.90
C PHE A 167 0.66 6.40 -9.10
N ALA A 168 0.65 7.67 -9.50
CA ALA A 168 1.88 8.46 -9.67
C ALA A 168 2.66 8.65 -8.35
N ALA A 169 3.91 9.10 -8.44
CA ALA A 169 4.73 9.38 -7.28
C ALA A 169 4.03 10.29 -6.24
N GLY A 170 4.15 9.95 -4.96
CA GLY A 170 3.55 10.69 -3.85
C GLY A 170 3.35 9.84 -2.60
N ASP A 171 2.71 10.44 -1.61
CA ASP A 171 2.39 9.78 -0.35
C ASP A 171 0.97 9.21 -0.39
N TYR A 172 0.81 8.01 0.13
CA TYR A 172 -0.43 7.25 0.11
C TYR A 172 -0.81 6.85 1.53
N HIS A 173 -2.10 6.94 1.81
CA HIS A 173 -2.76 6.37 2.98
C HIS A 173 -3.70 5.27 2.50
N ALA A 174 -3.59 4.08 3.08
CA ALA A 174 -4.40 2.94 2.73
C ALA A 174 -5.00 2.29 3.97
N ILE A 175 -6.28 1.95 3.91
CA ILE A 175 -6.97 1.14 4.91
C ILE A 175 -7.37 -0.18 4.24
N ALA A 176 -6.93 -1.29 4.80
CA ALA A 176 -7.25 -2.63 4.35
C ALA A 176 -8.03 -3.36 5.46
N THR A 177 -9.29 -3.70 5.18
CA THR A 177 -10.16 -4.40 6.14
C THR A 177 -10.60 -5.72 5.54
N ALA A 178 -10.29 -6.83 6.21
CA ALA A 178 -10.75 -8.14 5.78
C ALA A 178 -11.88 -8.64 6.69
N THR A 179 -12.93 -9.21 6.09
CA THR A 179 -14.16 -9.64 6.79
C THR A 179 -14.56 -11.05 6.35
N GLU A 180 -14.73 -11.95 7.32
CA GLU A 180 -15.19 -13.31 7.07
C GLU A 180 -16.64 -13.29 6.58
N LEU A 181 -16.90 -13.91 5.42
CA LEU A 181 -18.20 -13.82 4.74
C LEU A 181 -19.31 -14.54 5.48
N THR A 182 -18.99 -15.63 6.17
CA THR A 182 -19.97 -16.48 6.84
C THR A 182 -20.50 -15.85 8.12
N THR A 183 -19.66 -15.10 8.83
CA THR A 183 -19.98 -14.50 10.14
C THR A 183 -20.19 -13.00 10.07
N GLY A 184 -19.69 -12.32 9.04
CA GLY A 184 -19.60 -10.86 8.98
C GLY A 184 -18.56 -10.27 9.93
N GLU A 185 -17.73 -11.11 10.56
CA GLU A 185 -16.72 -10.66 11.50
C GLU A 185 -15.48 -10.14 10.74
N GLU A 186 -15.10 -8.87 10.97
CA GLU A 186 -13.77 -8.40 10.54
C GLU A 186 -12.64 -9.22 11.20
N VAL A 187 -11.82 -9.85 10.36
CA VAL A 187 -10.71 -10.72 10.77
C VAL A 187 -9.41 -9.96 10.97
N VAL A 188 -9.23 -8.84 10.26
CA VAL A 188 -8.09 -7.91 10.40
C VAL A 188 -8.42 -6.53 9.81
N CYS A 189 -7.86 -5.48 10.39
CA CYS A 189 -7.84 -4.14 9.79
C CYS A 189 -6.46 -3.50 9.93
N LEU A 190 -5.90 -3.04 8.81
CA LEU A 190 -4.62 -2.36 8.74
C LEU A 190 -4.79 -0.92 8.22
N ASP A 191 -4.20 0.03 8.94
CA ASP A 191 -3.95 1.39 8.46
C ASP A 191 -2.47 1.49 8.04
N LEU A 192 -2.22 1.91 6.80
CA LEU A 192 -0.92 1.96 6.16
C LEU A 192 -0.64 3.36 5.61
N THR A 193 0.56 3.87 5.80
CA THR A 193 1.06 5.07 5.12
C THR A 193 2.44 4.82 4.51
N LEU A 194 2.58 5.07 3.21
CA LEU A 194 3.81 4.84 2.45
C LEU A 194 4.01 5.92 1.38
N SER A 195 5.25 6.07 0.91
CA SER A 195 5.59 6.95 -0.22
C SER A 195 6.00 6.11 -1.43
N ILE A 196 5.58 6.52 -2.61
CA ILE A 196 6.01 5.94 -3.90
C ILE A 196 6.79 7.01 -4.67
N LYS A 197 7.91 6.62 -5.28
CA LYS A 197 8.61 7.44 -6.26
C LYS A 197 8.85 6.66 -7.55
N GLU A 198 8.87 7.38 -8.66
CA GLU A 198 9.18 6.81 -9.95
C GLU A 198 10.68 6.57 -10.05
N ASN A 199 11.07 5.35 -10.43
CA ASN A 199 12.45 5.05 -10.74
C ASN A 199 12.74 5.54 -12.16
N LYS A 200 13.29 6.75 -12.26
CA LYS A 200 13.79 7.30 -13.53
C LYS A 200 15.12 6.64 -13.87
N THR A 201 15.09 5.43 -14.42
CA THR A 201 16.23 4.92 -15.18
C THR A 201 16.32 5.73 -16.48
N CYS A 202 17.04 6.86 -16.43
CA CYS A 202 17.37 7.61 -17.63
C CYS A 202 18.31 6.73 -18.47
N SER A 203 17.80 6.14 -19.53
CA SER A 203 18.60 5.45 -20.54
C SER A 203 18.46 6.22 -21.86
N GLY A 204 19.48 7.02 -22.18
CA GLY A 204 19.59 7.70 -23.47
C GLY A 204 20.03 9.16 -23.41
N ILE A 205 20.15 9.75 -24.60
CA ILE A 205 20.72 11.08 -24.90
C ILE A 205 19.86 12.23 -24.33
N SER A 206 18.62 11.96 -23.90
CA SER A 206 17.70 12.96 -23.35
C SER A 206 18.08 13.50 -21.96
N CYS A 207 19.14 13.00 -21.32
CA CYS A 207 19.67 13.54 -20.07
C CYS A 207 20.77 14.60 -20.26
N ILE A 208 21.17 14.95 -21.49
CA ILE A 208 22.28 15.90 -21.76
C ILE A 208 21.81 17.36 -21.90
N PHE A 209 20.51 17.60 -22.12
CA PHE A 209 19.95 18.93 -22.38
C PHE A 209 18.84 19.35 -21.40
N GLY A 210 18.81 18.78 -20.20
CA GLY A 210 17.86 19.12 -19.13
C GLY A 210 18.44 20.06 -18.10
#